data_AF-A0A961FLQ8-F1
#
_entry.id   AF-A0A961FLQ8-F1
#
_cell.length_a   1.000
_cell.length_b   1.000
_cell.length_c   1.000
_cell.angle_alpha   90.00
_cell.angle_beta   90.00
_cell.angle_gamma   90.00
#
_symmetry.space_group_name_H-M   'P 1'
#
loop_
_entity.id
_entity.type
_entity.pdbx_description
1 polymer ?
#
loop_
_entity_poly.entity_id
_entity_poly.type
_entity_poly.pdbx_seq_one_letter_code
_entity_poly.pdbx_strand_id
1 'polypeptide(L)'
;MRVVSFLSVLRASSVGLMVAFSLGSCETARPTPAKKAVSEKKPQWQRETGARPYEVLLAHYGTKQQVDEMAAELGDRQRGRRGTVRLGNGTVSVGFRSGKGRRLPVVECGGRLLVVGEPGQEFQIEVVNELGTALEVMPRVDGEDLEARDAASWEAAGVVVPAHGRHVFAERRTQEGRAERLKFGTSQGVETLHLLPFAGTVGKVAVAVFLPGEDVPKSLTQPRRPRAQAVWKPHSGTPPNQASTPFLIPYQFR
;
A
#
# COMPACT_ATOMS: atom_id res chain seq x y z
N MET A 1 -38.08 -59.19 -3.62
CA MET A 1 -37.88 -59.92 -4.89
C MET A 1 -36.51 -59.56 -5.46
N ARG A 2 -35.73 -60.58 -5.86
CA ARG A 2 -34.79 -60.69 -7.00
C ARG A 2 -34.25 -59.37 -7.59
N VAL A 3 -32.96 -59.00 -7.53
CA VAL A 3 -31.71 -59.72 -7.89
C VAL A 3 -31.64 -60.11 -9.37
N VAL A 4 -30.58 -59.68 -10.07
CA VAL A 4 -29.64 -60.46 -10.92
C VAL A 4 -28.97 -59.55 -11.96
N SER A 5 -27.63 -59.60 -12.00
CA SER A 5 -26.79 -59.12 -13.12
C SER A 5 -26.36 -60.32 -13.98
N PHE A 6 -26.39 -60.22 -15.31
CA PHE A 6 -25.56 -61.00 -16.24
C PHE A 6 -25.38 -60.13 -17.51
N LEU A 7 -24.18 -59.75 -17.94
CA LEU A 7 -23.11 -60.54 -18.57
C LEU A 7 -23.54 -61.15 -19.93
N SER A 8 -22.79 -60.83 -20.98
CA SER A 8 -22.70 -61.66 -22.19
C SER A 8 -21.31 -61.49 -22.80
N VAL A 9 -20.60 -62.61 -22.90
CA VAL A 9 -19.27 -62.76 -23.50
C VAL A 9 -19.45 -63.65 -24.72
N LEU A 10 -18.80 -63.32 -25.85
CA LEU A 10 -18.49 -64.31 -26.88
C LEU A 10 -17.11 -64.06 -27.52
N ARG A 11 -16.24 -65.07 -27.39
CA ARG A 11 -15.20 -65.42 -28.38
C ARG A 11 -15.93 -66.09 -29.59
N ALA A 12 -15.39 -66.33 -30.79
CA ALA A 12 -14.03 -66.31 -31.35
C ALA A 12 -14.12 -65.86 -32.85
N SER A 13 -13.19 -66.08 -33.81
CA SER A 13 -11.94 -66.86 -33.82
C SER A 13 -10.94 -66.40 -34.90
N SER A 14 -9.71 -66.91 -34.78
CA SER A 14 -8.60 -67.03 -35.74
C SER A 14 -8.82 -66.76 -37.25
N VAL A 15 -7.95 -65.90 -37.83
CA VAL A 15 -7.21 -66.15 -39.08
C VAL A 15 -5.80 -65.57 -38.90
N GLY A 16 -4.75 -66.26 -39.35
CA GLY A 16 -3.36 -65.78 -39.27
C GLY A 16 -2.78 -65.38 -40.63
N LEU A 17 -1.78 -64.50 -40.64
CA LEU A 17 -0.86 -64.30 -41.76
C LEU A 17 0.51 -63.79 -41.28
N MET A 18 1.58 -64.17 -41.99
CA MET A 18 2.98 -63.87 -41.70
C MET A 18 3.43 -62.46 -42.15
N VAL A 19 4.72 -62.16 -41.90
CA VAL A 19 5.60 -61.17 -42.59
C VAL A 19 5.52 -59.74 -42.01
N ALA A 20 6.62 -58.99 -41.73
CA ALA A 20 8.06 -59.24 -41.84
C ALA A 20 8.83 -58.70 -40.61
N PHE A 21 10.04 -59.23 -40.36
CA PHE A 21 11.05 -58.49 -39.62
C PHE A 21 11.63 -57.37 -40.50
N SER A 22 11.49 -56.12 -40.07
CA SER A 22 12.26 -54.99 -40.62
C SER A 22 13.37 -54.60 -39.65
N LEU A 23 14.61 -54.70 -40.08
CA LEU A 23 15.79 -54.24 -39.33
C LEU A 23 15.89 -52.71 -39.46
N GLY A 24 15.06 -52.00 -38.68
CA GLY A 24 15.17 -50.56 -38.49
C GLY A 24 16.37 -50.20 -37.62
N SER A 25 17.21 -49.29 -38.08
CA SER A 25 18.47 -48.90 -37.44
C SER A 25 18.31 -48.51 -35.97
N CYS A 26 19.22 -49.00 -35.11
CA CYS A 26 19.45 -48.44 -33.78
C CYS A 26 20.11 -47.07 -33.87
N GLU A 27 19.35 -46.05 -34.29
CA GLU A 27 19.81 -44.68 -34.19
C GLU A 27 19.83 -44.29 -32.71
N THR A 28 21.04 -44.28 -32.14
CA THR A 28 21.26 -44.04 -30.72
C THR A 28 21.05 -42.56 -30.43
N ALA A 29 19.78 -42.18 -30.22
CA ALA A 29 19.38 -40.83 -29.85
C ALA A 29 20.15 -40.42 -28.59
N ARG A 30 21.14 -39.53 -28.77
CA ARG A 30 21.90 -38.96 -27.64
C ARG A 30 20.89 -38.25 -26.73
N PRO A 31 20.88 -38.50 -25.42
CA PRO A 31 20.03 -37.76 -24.52
C PRO A 31 20.46 -36.29 -24.56
N THR A 32 19.63 -35.44 -25.18
CA THR A 32 19.76 -33.99 -25.11
C THR A 32 19.85 -33.62 -23.63
N PRO A 33 20.86 -32.86 -23.16
CA PRO A 33 20.95 -32.50 -21.77
C PRO A 33 19.67 -31.74 -21.39
N ALA A 34 18.85 -32.35 -20.53
CA ALA A 34 17.63 -31.75 -20.05
C ALA A 34 18.02 -30.40 -19.42
N LYS A 35 17.60 -29.30 -20.05
CA LYS A 35 17.73 -27.98 -19.43
C LYS A 35 17.04 -28.09 -18.09
N LYS A 36 17.81 -28.07 -16.99
CA LYS A 36 17.24 -27.96 -15.65
C LYS A 36 16.28 -26.78 -15.71
N ALA A 37 15.00 -27.05 -15.52
CA ALA A 37 14.05 -25.99 -15.27
C ALA A 37 14.55 -25.29 -14.02
N VAL A 38 15.18 -24.13 -14.20
CA VAL A 38 15.44 -23.22 -13.10
C VAL A 38 14.04 -22.88 -12.61
N SER A 39 13.66 -23.51 -11.50
CA SER A 39 12.48 -23.08 -10.77
C SER A 39 12.81 -21.67 -10.33
N GLU A 40 12.29 -20.69 -11.08
CA GLU A 40 12.28 -19.30 -10.67
C GLU A 40 11.47 -19.24 -9.39
N LYS A 41 12.18 -19.41 -8.28
CA LYS A 41 11.69 -19.26 -6.94
C LYS A 41 11.27 -17.80 -6.84
N LYS A 42 9.99 -17.51 -7.14
CA LYS A 42 9.42 -16.17 -7.09
C LYS A 42 9.94 -15.51 -5.82
N PRO A 43 10.63 -14.36 -5.90
CA PRO A 43 11.13 -13.71 -4.70
C PRO A 43 9.93 -13.46 -3.80
N GLN A 44 9.90 -14.16 -2.68
CA GLN A 44 8.89 -13.95 -1.66
C GLN A 44 9.19 -12.57 -1.10
N TRP A 45 8.33 -11.61 -1.43
CA TRP A 45 8.52 -10.23 -1.03
C TRP A 45 8.77 -10.16 0.49
N GLN A 46 9.82 -9.42 0.88
CA GLN A 46 10.31 -9.21 2.24
C GLN A 46 10.84 -7.77 2.34
N ARG A 47 10.83 -7.18 3.54
CA ARG A 47 11.25 -5.78 3.78
C ARG A 47 12.76 -5.62 3.91
N GLU A 48 13.26 -4.45 3.56
CA GLU A 48 14.66 -4.04 3.79
C GLU A 48 15.01 -3.86 5.26
N THR A 49 14.10 -3.37 6.10
CA THR A 49 14.39 -3.11 7.52
C THR A 49 13.13 -3.13 8.39
N GLY A 50 12.73 -4.33 8.83
CA GLY A 50 11.77 -4.54 9.94
C GLY A 50 10.46 -3.73 9.82
N ALA A 51 10.03 -3.15 10.94
CA ALA A 51 8.81 -2.33 11.03
C ALA A 51 8.98 -0.87 10.53
N ARG A 52 10.14 -0.50 9.96
CA ARG A 52 10.44 0.90 9.62
C ARG A 52 10.00 1.22 8.18
N PRO A 53 9.03 2.12 7.98
CA PRO A 53 8.68 2.57 6.64
C PRO A 53 9.81 3.43 6.03
N TYR A 54 9.99 3.30 4.73
CA TYR A 54 10.87 4.16 3.92
C TYR A 54 10.32 5.59 3.85
N GLU A 55 8.99 5.70 3.72
CA GLU A 55 8.27 6.97 3.59
C GLU A 55 6.89 6.82 4.23
N VAL A 56 6.39 7.89 4.86
CA VAL A 56 5.03 7.93 5.44
C VAL A 56 4.33 9.20 4.98
N LEU A 57 3.25 9.04 4.21
CA LEU A 57 2.31 10.13 3.99
C LEU A 57 1.42 10.31 5.22
N LEU A 58 1.31 11.55 5.67
CA LEU A 58 0.20 12.00 6.52
C LEU A 58 -0.66 12.98 5.71
N ALA A 59 -1.96 12.70 5.65
CA ALA A 59 -2.96 13.61 5.12
C ALA A 59 -4.08 13.82 6.15
N HIS A 60 -4.56 15.06 6.26
CA HIS A 60 -5.79 15.39 6.98
C HIS A 60 -6.93 15.45 5.97
N TYR A 61 -8.15 15.12 6.40
CA TYR A 61 -9.33 15.21 5.56
C TYR A 61 -10.47 15.95 6.27
N GLY A 62 -11.30 16.65 5.50
CA GLY A 62 -12.46 17.37 6.03
C GLY A 62 -13.26 18.07 4.95
N THR A 63 -14.28 18.81 5.37
CA THR A 63 -15.07 19.66 4.46
C THR A 63 -14.22 20.78 3.86
N LYS A 64 -14.70 21.43 2.79
CA LYS A 64 -13.98 22.57 2.19
C LYS A 64 -13.69 23.66 3.23
N GLN A 65 -14.66 23.98 4.08
CA GLN A 65 -14.50 24.94 5.18
C GLN A 65 -13.41 24.49 6.16
N GLN A 66 -13.46 23.25 6.66
CA GLN A 66 -12.44 22.73 7.59
C GLN A 66 -11.04 22.72 6.97
N VAL A 67 -10.92 22.43 5.67
CA VAL A 67 -9.66 22.49 4.94
C VAL A 67 -9.14 23.93 4.78
N ASP A 68 -10.03 24.91 4.59
CA ASP A 68 -9.64 26.33 4.55
C ASP A 68 -9.18 26.83 5.92
N GLU A 69 -9.89 26.46 7.00
CA GLU A 69 -9.52 26.75 8.39
C GLU A 69 -8.16 26.13 8.76
N MET A 70 -7.96 24.83 8.47
CA MET A 70 -6.67 24.16 8.65
C MET A 70 -5.56 24.82 7.83
N ALA A 71 -5.83 25.25 6.59
CA ALA A 71 -4.84 25.89 5.75
C ALA A 71 -4.51 27.32 6.20
N ALA A 72 -5.45 28.02 6.82
CA ALA A 72 -5.24 29.33 7.43
C ALA A 72 -4.37 29.23 8.69
N GLU A 73 -4.66 28.26 9.57
CA GLU A 73 -3.85 27.97 10.77
C GLU A 73 -2.38 27.64 10.42
N LEU A 74 -2.17 26.91 9.32
CA LEU A 74 -0.82 26.58 8.84
C LEU A 74 -0.04 27.78 8.26
N GLY A 75 -0.70 28.90 7.98
CA GLY A 75 -0.06 30.19 7.64
C GLY A 75 0.80 30.22 6.37
N ASP A 76 0.74 29.19 5.52
CA ASP A 76 1.64 29.00 4.38
C ASP A 76 0.88 29.08 3.02
N ARG A 77 1.63 29.19 1.93
CA ARG A 77 1.08 29.26 0.58
C ARG A 77 0.47 27.93 0.16
N GLN A 78 -0.86 27.88 0.16
CA GLN A 78 -1.63 26.78 -0.42
C GLN A 78 -1.18 26.45 -1.85
N ARG A 79 -0.93 25.16 -2.11
CA ARG A 79 -0.67 24.60 -3.45
C ARG A 79 -1.75 23.58 -3.77
N GLY A 80 -2.73 23.99 -4.56
CA GLY A 80 -3.77 23.09 -5.04
C GLY A 80 -3.19 22.02 -5.98
N ARG A 81 -3.39 20.75 -5.67
CA ARG A 81 -3.01 19.60 -6.51
C ARG A 81 -4.26 18.84 -6.96
N ARG A 82 -4.36 18.58 -8.27
CA ARG A 82 -5.43 17.73 -8.81
C ARG A 82 -5.11 16.24 -8.65
N GLY A 83 -5.39 15.73 -7.46
CA GLY A 83 -5.69 14.31 -7.20
C GLY A 83 -4.54 13.41 -6.76
N THR A 84 -3.28 13.64 -7.15
CA THR A 84 -2.13 12.79 -6.73
C THR A 84 -0.94 13.59 -6.25
N VAL A 85 -0.25 13.06 -5.22
CA VAL A 85 0.98 13.57 -4.62
C VAL A 85 2.07 12.50 -4.72
N ARG A 86 3.29 12.91 -5.06
CA ARG A 86 4.47 12.04 -5.18
C ARG A 86 5.28 12.06 -3.89
N LEU A 87 5.65 10.89 -3.40
CA LEU A 87 6.43 10.68 -2.17
C LEU A 87 7.76 9.99 -2.50
N GLY A 88 8.72 9.96 -1.57
CA GLY A 88 9.98 9.22 -1.72
C GLY A 88 10.78 9.63 -2.97
N ASN A 89 10.87 10.94 -3.26
CA ASN A 89 11.44 11.48 -4.51
C ASN A 89 10.73 11.04 -5.82
N GLY A 90 9.49 10.55 -5.75
CA GLY A 90 8.75 10.05 -6.90
C GLY A 90 8.72 8.53 -7.02
N THR A 91 9.17 7.79 -5.98
CA THR A 91 9.01 6.34 -5.83
C THR A 91 7.55 5.87 -5.88
N VAL A 92 6.63 6.69 -5.38
CA VAL A 92 5.21 6.34 -5.25
C VAL A 92 4.35 7.58 -5.47
N SER A 93 3.22 7.41 -6.15
CA SER A 93 2.16 8.42 -6.26
C SER A 93 0.95 7.97 -5.44
N VAL A 94 0.51 8.77 -4.49
CA VAL A 94 -0.71 8.55 -3.69
C VAL A 94 -1.77 9.56 -4.07
N GLY A 95 -3.03 9.13 -4.20
CA GLY A 95 -4.15 10.00 -4.54
C GLY A 95 -5.44 9.60 -3.85
N PHE A 96 -6.39 10.53 -3.85
CA PHE A 96 -7.69 10.36 -3.19
C PHE A 96 -8.81 10.43 -4.23
N ARG A 97 -9.77 9.51 -4.14
CA ARG A 97 -10.93 9.43 -5.06
C ARG A 97 -12.20 9.32 -4.25
N SER A 98 -13.33 9.82 -4.77
CA SER A 98 -14.65 9.52 -4.20
C SER A 98 -15.06 8.08 -4.51
N GLY A 99 -16.10 7.56 -3.85
CA GLY A 99 -16.72 6.27 -4.19
C GLY A 99 -17.24 6.17 -5.64
N LYS A 100 -17.42 7.32 -6.32
CA LYS A 100 -17.72 7.40 -7.77
C LYS A 100 -16.45 7.47 -8.65
N GLY A 101 -15.27 7.20 -8.09
CA GLY A 101 -13.99 7.17 -8.77
C GLY A 101 -13.41 8.52 -9.22
N ARG A 102 -14.06 9.65 -8.91
CA ARG A 102 -13.54 10.99 -9.25
C ARG A 102 -12.43 11.40 -8.28
N ARG A 103 -11.33 11.97 -8.79
CA ARG A 103 -10.25 12.51 -7.95
C ARG A 103 -10.79 13.62 -7.04
N LEU A 104 -10.44 13.55 -5.75
CA LEU A 104 -10.77 14.58 -4.76
C LEU A 104 -9.78 15.75 -4.83
N PRO A 105 -10.19 16.97 -4.44
CA PRO A 105 -9.27 18.09 -4.30
C PRO A 105 -8.27 17.82 -3.16
N VAL A 106 -6.99 18.09 -3.42
CA VAL A 106 -5.92 18.03 -2.41
C VAL A 106 -5.23 19.38 -2.35
N VAL A 107 -5.04 19.91 -1.16
CA VAL A 107 -4.28 21.14 -0.88
C VAL A 107 -3.01 20.75 -0.13
N GLU A 108 -1.86 21.19 -0.61
CA GLU A 108 -0.61 21.12 0.14
C GLU A 108 -0.37 22.50 0.81
N CYS A 109 -0.22 22.53 2.13
CA CYS A 109 0.01 23.75 2.92
C CYS A 109 0.86 23.40 4.15
N GLY A 110 1.89 24.18 4.49
CA GLY A 110 2.70 23.96 5.69
C GLY A 110 3.42 22.60 5.73
N GLY A 111 3.70 22.02 4.57
CA GLY A 111 4.24 20.65 4.44
C GLY A 111 3.23 19.51 4.71
N ARG A 112 1.95 19.82 4.95
CA ARG A 112 0.86 18.86 5.15
C ARG A 112 0.00 18.73 3.90
N LEU A 113 -0.66 17.58 3.76
CA LEU A 113 -1.75 17.40 2.79
C LEU A 113 -3.11 17.52 3.47
N LEU A 114 -4.01 18.25 2.84
CA LEU A 114 -5.40 18.44 3.24
C LEU A 114 -6.31 17.96 2.10
N VAL A 115 -7.22 17.03 2.37
CA VAL A 115 -8.10 16.41 1.37
C VAL A 115 -9.54 16.87 1.59
N VAL A 116 -10.16 17.40 0.53
CA VAL A 116 -11.54 17.93 0.59
C VAL A 116 -12.55 16.84 0.27
N GLY A 117 -13.56 16.69 1.12
CA GLY A 117 -14.73 15.84 0.90
C GLY A 117 -15.82 16.06 1.95
N GLU A 118 -17.03 15.56 1.69
CA GLU A 118 -18.19 15.79 2.57
C GLU A 118 -18.36 14.69 3.64
N PRO A 119 -18.97 14.96 4.81
CA PRO A 119 -19.18 13.95 5.85
C PRO A 119 -20.05 12.79 5.33
N GLY A 120 -19.68 11.55 5.67
CA GLY A 120 -20.32 10.33 5.18
C GLY A 120 -20.00 9.99 3.71
N GLN A 121 -19.30 10.86 2.96
CA GLN A 121 -18.95 10.60 1.58
C GLN A 121 -17.95 9.44 1.48
N GLU A 122 -18.28 8.43 0.66
CA GLU A 122 -17.35 7.35 0.34
C GLU A 122 -16.10 7.86 -0.38
N PHE A 123 -14.96 7.27 -0.05
CA PHE A 123 -13.68 7.57 -0.69
C PHE A 123 -12.79 6.33 -0.88
N GLN A 124 -11.71 6.52 -1.62
CA GLN A 124 -10.72 5.49 -1.94
C GLN A 124 -9.32 6.12 -1.93
N ILE A 125 -8.33 5.36 -1.45
CA ILE A 125 -6.91 5.71 -1.51
C ILE A 125 -6.31 4.97 -2.70
N GLU A 126 -5.88 5.72 -3.71
CA GLU A 126 -5.17 5.23 -4.88
C GLU A 126 -3.66 5.29 -4.61
N VAL A 127 -2.96 4.18 -4.81
CA VAL A 127 -1.50 4.13 -4.73
C VAL A 127 -0.94 3.54 -6.01
N VAL A 128 -0.01 4.26 -6.62
CA VAL A 128 0.73 3.84 -7.82
C VAL A 128 2.19 3.72 -7.45
N ASN A 129 2.72 2.51 -7.58
CA ASN A 129 4.15 2.25 -7.50
C ASN A 129 4.80 2.77 -8.79
N GLU A 130 5.76 3.67 -8.67
CA GLU A 130 6.47 4.25 -9.82
C GLU A 130 7.81 3.51 -10.08
N LEU A 131 8.19 2.56 -9.20
CA LEU A 131 9.42 1.76 -9.31
C LEU A 131 9.28 0.56 -10.24
N GLY A 132 10.42 0.14 -10.80
CA GLY A 132 10.58 -1.14 -11.51
C GLY A 132 10.70 -2.38 -10.60
N THR A 133 10.49 -2.25 -9.29
CA THR A 133 10.42 -3.36 -8.32
C THR A 133 9.14 -3.24 -7.48
N ALA A 134 8.70 -4.34 -6.86
CA ALA A 134 7.53 -4.34 -6.00
C ALA A 134 7.80 -3.60 -4.68
N LEU A 135 6.79 -2.92 -4.14
CA LEU A 135 6.83 -2.30 -2.81
C LEU A 135 5.62 -2.78 -1.98
N GLU A 136 5.64 -2.56 -0.68
CA GLU A 136 4.49 -2.80 0.20
C GLU A 136 3.93 -1.47 0.71
N VAL A 137 2.61 -1.43 0.86
CA VAL A 137 1.86 -0.27 1.34
C VAL A 137 0.97 -0.68 2.52
N MET A 138 1.02 0.11 3.59
CA MET A 138 0.13 -0.01 4.74
C MET A 138 -0.62 1.32 4.92
N PRO A 139 -1.87 1.44 4.43
CA PRO A 139 -2.72 2.58 4.69
C PRO A 139 -3.44 2.46 6.03
N ARG A 140 -3.57 3.59 6.72
CA ARG A 140 -4.44 3.77 7.90
C ARG A 140 -5.42 4.88 7.65
N VAL A 141 -6.63 4.73 8.16
CA VAL A 141 -7.64 5.79 8.21
C VAL A 141 -8.10 5.90 9.64
N ASP A 142 -8.07 7.11 10.20
CA ASP A 142 -8.53 7.46 11.54
C ASP A 142 -7.92 6.64 12.69
N GLY A 143 -6.72 6.10 12.47
CA GLY A 143 -5.97 5.27 13.43
C GLY A 143 -6.04 3.77 13.21
N GLU A 144 -6.94 3.31 12.33
CA GLU A 144 -7.14 1.88 12.04
C GLU A 144 -6.47 1.47 10.72
N ASP A 145 -5.79 0.32 10.72
CA ASP A 145 -5.24 -0.34 9.52
C ASP A 145 -6.37 -0.87 8.63
N LEU A 146 -6.27 -0.66 7.31
CA LEU A 146 -7.36 -1.06 6.41
C LEU A 146 -7.49 -2.57 6.18
N GLU A 147 -6.42 -3.34 6.36
CA GLU A 147 -6.44 -4.80 6.20
C GLU A 147 -6.64 -5.56 7.52
N ALA A 148 -6.76 -4.86 8.65
CA ALA A 148 -7.01 -5.34 10.02
C ALA A 148 -6.54 -6.78 10.31
N ARG A 149 -5.23 -6.93 10.58
CA ARG A 149 -4.64 -8.23 10.95
C ARG A 149 -4.18 -8.32 12.40
N ASP A 150 -3.95 -7.17 13.04
CA ASP A 150 -3.83 -7.03 14.49
C ASP A 150 -3.96 -5.54 14.87
N ALA A 151 -3.91 -5.19 16.15
CA ALA A 151 -3.87 -3.80 16.61
C ALA A 151 -2.72 -3.02 15.93
N ALA A 152 -2.94 -1.74 15.63
CA ALA A 152 -2.26 -0.97 14.58
C ALA A 152 -0.70 -0.92 14.65
N SER A 153 -0.03 -2.03 14.31
CA SER A 153 1.42 -2.20 14.28
C SER A 153 1.95 -2.19 12.85
N TRP A 154 3.05 -1.46 12.63
CA TRP A 154 3.76 -1.47 11.35
C TRP A 154 4.51 -2.80 11.10
N GLU A 155 4.50 -3.73 12.04
CA GLU A 155 5.04 -5.10 11.88
C GLU A 155 4.11 -6.01 11.09
N ALA A 156 2.80 -5.71 11.05
CA ALA A 156 1.83 -6.48 10.28
C ALA A 156 2.14 -6.38 8.77
N ALA A 157 1.83 -7.43 8.01
CA ALA A 157 1.96 -7.42 6.56
C ALA A 157 0.88 -6.53 5.90
N GLY A 158 1.33 -5.63 5.04
CA GLY A 158 0.51 -4.77 4.20
C GLY A 158 0.22 -5.36 2.82
N VAL A 159 -0.17 -4.50 1.89
CA VAL A 159 -0.46 -4.88 0.50
C VAL A 159 0.77 -4.66 -0.37
N VAL A 160 1.25 -5.72 -0.99
CA VAL A 160 2.33 -5.66 -2.00
C VAL A 160 1.77 -5.15 -3.32
N VAL A 161 2.29 -4.00 -3.77
CA VAL A 161 1.99 -3.39 -5.07
C VAL A 161 3.13 -3.76 -6.03
N PRO A 162 2.87 -4.44 -7.15
CA PRO A 162 3.91 -4.87 -8.09
C PRO A 162 4.63 -3.68 -8.74
N ALA A 163 5.76 -3.94 -9.39
CA ALA A 163 6.48 -2.97 -10.21
C ALA A 163 5.55 -2.25 -11.19
N HIS A 164 5.62 -0.91 -11.25
CA HIS A 164 4.73 -0.03 -12.02
C HIS A 164 3.21 -0.27 -11.79
N GLY A 165 2.87 -0.95 -10.69
CA GLY A 165 1.52 -1.37 -10.35
C GLY A 165 0.69 -0.29 -9.70
N ARG A 166 -0.62 -0.52 -9.67
CA ARG A 166 -1.60 0.35 -9.00
C ARG A 166 -2.49 -0.49 -8.08
N HIS A 167 -2.70 -0.01 -6.87
CA HIS A 167 -3.66 -0.55 -5.93
C HIS A 167 -4.65 0.55 -5.50
N VAL A 168 -5.87 0.14 -5.14
CA VAL A 168 -6.92 1.07 -4.70
C VAL A 168 -7.59 0.49 -3.46
N PHE A 169 -7.33 1.12 -2.32
CA PHE A 169 -7.98 0.79 -1.05
C PHE A 169 -9.33 1.53 -1.00
N ALA A 170 -10.43 0.78 -1.09
CA ALA A 170 -11.79 1.31 -1.04
C ALA A 170 -12.56 0.89 0.23
N GLU A 171 -12.03 -0.09 0.96
CA GLU A 171 -12.68 -0.75 2.08
C GLU A 171 -11.67 -0.96 3.22
N ARG A 172 -12.18 -0.99 4.46
CA ARG A 172 -11.52 -1.45 5.68
C ARG A 172 -12.06 -2.83 6.03
N ARG A 173 -11.22 -3.75 6.50
CA ARG A 173 -11.66 -4.98 7.15
C ARG A 173 -11.89 -4.73 8.64
N THR A 174 -12.99 -5.23 9.21
CA THR A 174 -13.22 -5.24 10.66
C THR A 174 -12.48 -6.41 11.32
N GLN A 175 -12.44 -6.44 12.65
CA GLN A 175 -11.87 -7.58 13.39
C GLN A 175 -12.66 -8.89 13.15
N GLU A 176 -13.96 -8.83 12.83
CA GLU A 176 -14.73 -10.01 12.38
C GLU A 176 -14.55 -10.33 10.88
N GLY A 177 -13.60 -9.68 10.20
CA GLY A 177 -13.29 -9.89 8.79
C GLY A 177 -14.30 -9.32 7.80
N ARG A 178 -15.23 -8.47 8.24
CA ARG A 178 -16.23 -7.82 7.36
C ARG A 178 -15.57 -6.67 6.60
N ALA A 179 -15.93 -6.48 5.33
CA ALA A 179 -15.46 -5.34 4.54
C ALA A 179 -16.45 -4.17 4.63
N GLU A 180 -15.95 -2.99 4.99
CA GLU A 180 -16.72 -1.75 5.10
C GLU A 180 -16.09 -0.64 4.27
N ARG A 181 -16.88 0.09 3.50
CA ARG A 181 -16.36 1.18 2.63
C ARG A 181 -15.82 2.35 3.44
N LEU A 182 -14.68 2.87 3.02
CA LEU A 182 -14.09 4.07 3.63
C LEU A 182 -15.02 5.27 3.41
N LYS A 183 -15.31 6.00 4.49
CA LYS A 183 -16.13 7.22 4.47
C LYS A 183 -15.42 8.34 5.20
N PHE A 184 -15.61 9.56 4.73
CA PHE A 184 -15.21 10.76 5.46
C PHE A 184 -15.99 10.81 6.78
N GLY A 185 -15.28 10.68 7.92
CA GLY A 185 -15.85 10.96 9.23
C GLY A 185 -16.10 12.45 9.45
N THR A 186 -16.84 12.78 10.50
CA THR A 186 -16.98 14.16 10.98
C THR A 186 -15.67 14.57 11.65
N SER A 187 -14.77 15.23 10.91
CA SER A 187 -13.46 15.62 11.44
C SER A 187 -13.59 16.64 12.58
N GLN A 188 -12.63 16.64 13.50
CA GLN A 188 -12.52 17.62 14.59
C GLN A 188 -12.01 19.00 14.11
N GLY A 189 -11.97 19.25 12.80
CA GLY A 189 -11.46 20.49 12.22
C GLY A 189 -9.97 20.71 12.50
N VAL A 190 -9.62 21.93 12.92
CA VAL A 190 -8.23 22.38 13.15
C VAL A 190 -7.50 21.52 14.19
N GLU A 191 -8.20 21.04 15.22
CA GLU A 191 -7.63 20.16 16.26
C GLU A 191 -6.90 18.94 15.68
N THR A 192 -7.37 18.41 14.54
CA THR A 192 -6.73 17.26 13.89
C THR A 192 -5.27 17.52 13.51
N LEU A 193 -4.86 18.78 13.32
CA LEU A 193 -3.48 19.19 13.03
C LEU A 193 -2.55 18.97 14.23
N HIS A 194 -3.05 19.15 15.46
CA HIS A 194 -2.27 19.17 16.70
C HIS A 194 -2.22 17.81 17.39
N LEU A 195 -3.23 16.97 17.19
CA LEU A 195 -3.29 15.64 17.79
C LEU A 195 -2.16 14.73 17.31
N LEU A 196 -1.53 14.03 18.26
CA LEU A 196 -0.46 13.04 18.05
C LEU A 196 -0.90 11.92 17.07
N PRO A 197 0.06 11.22 16.43
CA PRO A 197 -0.02 11.08 14.98
C PRO A 197 -1.24 10.31 14.47
N PHE A 198 -1.69 9.22 15.11
CA PHE A 198 -2.79 8.39 14.58
C PHE A 198 -3.80 7.81 15.58
N ALA A 199 -3.52 7.66 16.88
CA ALA A 199 -4.43 6.96 17.78
C ALA A 199 -5.67 7.81 18.16
N GLY A 200 -6.88 7.31 17.85
CA GLY A 200 -8.15 7.90 18.29
C GLY A 200 -8.55 9.21 17.60
N THR A 201 -8.01 9.51 16.42
CA THR A 201 -8.25 10.79 15.73
C THR A 201 -9.00 10.64 14.41
N VAL A 202 -10.23 11.12 14.35
CA VAL A 202 -11.01 11.22 13.09
C VAL A 202 -10.51 12.40 12.25
N GLY A 203 -10.40 12.21 10.93
CA GLY A 203 -9.92 13.22 9.98
C GLY A 203 -8.50 12.97 9.47
N LYS A 204 -7.94 11.75 9.57
CA LYS A 204 -6.56 11.47 9.16
C LYS A 204 -6.42 10.23 8.28
N VAL A 205 -5.48 10.29 7.33
CA VAL A 205 -4.99 9.16 6.56
C VAL A 205 -3.47 9.05 6.71
N ALA A 206 -2.99 7.87 7.07
CA ALA A 206 -1.58 7.49 6.93
C ALA A 206 -1.42 6.62 5.67
N VAL A 207 -0.31 6.76 4.95
CA VAL A 207 0.13 5.73 4.00
C VAL A 207 1.61 5.49 4.21
N ALA A 208 1.94 4.39 4.91
CA ALA A 208 3.31 3.93 5.06
C ALA A 208 3.72 3.08 3.85
N VAL A 209 4.95 3.26 3.38
CA VAL A 209 5.53 2.54 2.24
C VAL A 209 6.83 1.88 2.65
N PHE A 210 6.98 0.61 2.29
CA PHE A 210 8.13 -0.23 2.60
C PHE A 210 8.77 -0.72 1.30
N LEU A 211 10.09 -0.62 1.23
CA LEU A 211 10.90 -1.10 0.11
C LEU A 211 11.26 -2.59 0.31
N PRO A 212 11.45 -3.36 -0.77
CA PRO A 212 11.87 -4.75 -0.69
C PRO A 212 13.28 -4.86 -0.11
N GLY A 213 13.64 -5.97 0.55
CA GLY A 213 14.96 -6.10 1.19
C GLY A 213 16.10 -6.50 0.27
N GLU A 214 15.75 -7.05 -0.88
CA GLU A 214 16.65 -7.28 -2.00
C GLU A 214 16.08 -6.49 -3.20
N ASP A 215 16.93 -6.07 -4.14
CA ASP A 215 16.58 -5.26 -5.33
C ASP A 215 16.20 -3.77 -5.14
N VAL A 216 16.54 -3.13 -4.02
CA VAL A 216 16.44 -1.66 -3.92
C VAL A 216 17.61 -0.98 -4.64
N PRO A 217 17.36 -0.07 -5.60
CA PRO A 217 18.41 0.78 -6.14
C PRO A 217 19.07 1.60 -5.03
N LYS A 218 20.40 1.51 -4.89
CA LYS A 218 21.18 2.22 -3.84
C LYS A 218 20.95 3.74 -3.80
N SER A 219 20.40 4.32 -4.85
CA SER A 219 19.96 5.72 -4.93
C SER A 219 18.72 6.05 -4.08
N LEU A 220 17.91 5.04 -3.72
CA LEU A 220 16.75 5.17 -2.82
C LEU A 220 17.14 4.89 -1.35
N THR A 221 18.08 3.96 -1.10
CA THR A 221 18.54 3.61 0.25
C THR A 221 19.36 4.72 0.93
N GLN A 222 19.87 5.71 0.19
CA GLN A 222 20.60 6.82 0.79
C GLN A 222 19.63 7.83 1.43
N PRO A 223 19.70 8.05 2.77
CA PRO A 223 18.90 9.09 3.40
C PRO A 223 19.39 10.46 2.92
N ARG A 224 18.65 11.08 2.02
CA ARG A 224 18.82 12.52 1.77
C ARG A 224 18.57 13.25 3.09
N ARG A 225 19.43 14.23 3.38
CA ARG A 225 19.25 15.15 4.53
C ARG A 225 17.78 15.54 4.59
N PRO A 226 17.12 15.46 5.76
CA PRO A 226 15.73 15.88 5.90
C PRO A 226 15.57 17.23 5.23
N ARG A 227 14.74 17.31 4.18
CA ARG A 227 14.37 18.59 3.58
C ARG A 227 13.68 19.33 4.72
N ALA A 228 14.38 20.31 5.30
CA ALA A 228 14.03 20.87 6.59
C ALA A 228 12.53 21.14 6.64
N GLN A 229 11.79 20.29 7.35
CA GLN A 229 10.41 20.56 7.69
C GLN A 229 10.46 21.91 8.38
N ALA A 230 9.70 22.88 7.88
CA ALA A 230 9.81 24.25 8.32
C ALA A 230 9.66 24.27 9.84
N VAL A 231 10.78 24.49 10.55
CA VAL A 231 10.79 24.50 12.01
C VAL A 231 9.86 25.63 12.38
N TRP A 232 8.68 25.26 12.89
CA TRP A 232 7.64 26.20 13.23
C TRP A 232 8.24 27.19 14.23
N LYS A 233 8.41 28.43 13.77
CA LYS A 233 8.76 29.54 14.64
C LYS A 233 7.43 30.06 15.18
N PRO A 234 7.15 29.96 16.49
CA PRO A 234 5.97 30.59 17.05
C PRO A 234 6.01 32.09 16.72
N HIS A 235 4.87 32.63 16.31
CA HIS A 235 4.72 34.07 16.06
C HIS A 235 4.78 34.76 17.42
N SER A 236 5.89 35.43 17.71
CA SER A 236 6.20 35.96 19.05
C SER A 236 5.33 37.17 19.39
N GLY A 237 4.17 36.91 20.03
CA GLY A 237 3.19 37.92 20.45
C GLY A 237 2.88 37.92 21.95
N THR A 238 3.79 37.45 22.82
CA THR A 238 3.57 37.37 24.27
C THR A 238 4.94 37.53 25.01
N PRO A 239 5.01 38.25 26.15
CA PRO A 239 6.28 38.83 26.65
C PRO A 239 7.23 37.85 27.37
N PRO A 240 8.51 38.24 27.58
CA PRO A 240 9.57 37.30 27.92
C PRO A 240 9.68 37.02 29.43
N ASN A 241 9.10 35.91 29.91
CA ASN A 241 9.67 35.17 31.03
C ASN A 241 9.26 33.68 31.06
N GLN A 242 9.86 32.86 30.19
CA GLN A 242 10.21 31.47 30.47
C GLN A 242 11.17 30.96 29.39
N ALA A 243 12.30 30.39 29.82
CA ALA A 243 13.39 30.02 28.92
C ALA A 243 12.98 28.90 27.95
N SER A 244 12.97 29.21 26.65
CA SER A 244 12.68 28.24 25.59
C SER A 244 13.91 27.42 25.25
N THR A 245 14.11 26.28 25.92
CA THR A 245 15.07 25.26 25.46
C THR A 245 14.54 24.64 24.17
N PRO A 246 15.32 24.61 23.06
CA PRO A 246 14.86 24.01 21.82
C PRO A 246 14.78 22.49 21.94
N PHE A 247 13.56 21.97 22.13
CA PHE A 247 13.30 20.53 22.06
C PHE A 247 13.42 20.02 20.62
N LEU A 248 14.62 19.57 20.26
CA LEU A 248 14.78 18.51 19.27
C LEU A 248 14.09 17.26 19.83
N ILE A 249 12.89 16.95 19.36
CA ILE A 249 12.19 15.71 19.72
C ILE A 249 12.80 14.57 18.86
N PRO A 250 13.54 13.61 19.43
CA PRO A 250 13.90 12.42 18.69
C PRO A 250 12.64 11.56 18.46
N TYR A 251 12.41 11.15 17.22
CA TYR A 251 11.48 10.06 16.91
C TYR A 251 12.01 8.76 17.54
N GLN A 252 11.58 8.49 18.77
CA GLN A 252 11.85 7.26 19.50
C GLN A 252 10.72 6.26 19.23
N PHE A 253 11.00 5.26 18.41
CA PHE A 253 10.19 4.05 18.35
C PHE A 253 10.60 3.14 19.53
N ARG A 254 9.62 2.63 20.26
CA ARG A 254 9.72 1.46 21.14
C ARG A 254 8.74 0.42 20.64
#